data_AF-A0A841VP37-F1
#
_entry.id   AF-A0A841VP37-F1
#
_cell.length_a   1.000
_cell.length_b   1.000
_cell.length_c   1.000
_cell.angle_alpha   90.00
_cell.angle_beta   90.00
_cell.angle_gamma   90.00
#
_symmetry.space_group_name_H-M   'P 1'
#
loop_
_entity.id
_entity.type
_entity.pdbx_description
1 polymer ?
#
loop_
_entity_poly.entity_id
_entity_poly.type
_entity_poly.pdbx_seq_one_letter_code
_entity_poly.pdbx_strand_id
1 'polypeptide(L)' 'ENYLLKLSQGMGYSHTILNFFQQGKVPEKKSWTEKLLQYYQKCQMDSKIRRLHLAFQKGVELALKELIAQ' A
#
# COMPACT_ATOMS: atom_id res chain seq x y z
N GLU A 1 13.79 6.39 13.08
CA GLU A 1 12.57 6.54 12.25
C GLU A 1 12.69 5.86 10.88
N ASN A 2 13.77 6.08 10.13
CA ASN A 2 13.97 5.49 8.79
C ASN A 2 13.86 3.96 8.71
N TYR A 3 14.31 3.24 9.75
CA TYR A 3 14.17 1.77 9.78
C TYR A 3 12.71 1.32 9.73
N LEU A 4 11.83 1.91 10.55
CA LEU A 4 10.42 1.55 10.61
C LEU A 4 9.68 1.90 9.31
N LEU A 5 10.05 3.01 8.66
CA LEU A 5 9.50 3.36 7.35
C LEU A 5 9.90 2.35 6.28
N LYS A 6 11.17 1.95 6.22
CA LYS A 6 11.64 0.91 5.29
C LYS A 6 10.99 -0.44 5.55
N LEU A 7 10.84 -0.81 6.83
CA LEU A 7 10.17 -2.05 7.22
C LEU A 7 8.71 -2.05 6.78
N SER A 8 7.99 -0.95 7.04
CA SER A 8 6.59 -0.78 6.63
C SER A 8 6.43 -0.85 5.11
N GLN A 9 7.36 -0.25 4.35
CA GLN A 9 7.40 -0.36 2.90
C GLN A 9 7.63 -1.82 2.44
N GLY A 10 8.60 -2.52 3.04
CA GLY A 10 8.87 -3.93 2.73
C GLY A 10 7.71 -4.86 3.05
N MET A 11 6.98 -4.59 4.14
CA MET A 11 5.74 -5.29 4.49
C MET A 11 4.66 -5.09 3.42
N GLY A 12 4.44 -3.85 2.96
CA GLY A 12 3.47 -3.56 1.91
C GLY A 12 3.79 -4.29 0.61
N TYR A 13 5.05 -4.25 0.19
CA TYR A 13 5.53 -4.99 -0.98
C TYR A 13 5.27 -6.50 -0.84
N SER A 14 5.80 -7.11 0.23
CA SER A 14 5.74 -8.56 0.43
C SER A 14 4.30 -9.06 0.54
N HIS A 15 3.44 -8.30 1.24
CA HIS A 15 2.03 -8.63 1.36
C HIS A 15 1.31 -8.63 0.01
N THR A 16 1.59 -7.64 -0.85
CA THR A 16 0.99 -7.57 -2.20
C THR A 16 1.47 -8.70 -3.09
N ILE A 17 2.77 -9.01 -3.08
CA ILE A 17 3.34 -10.12 -3.84
C ILE A 17 2.73 -11.46 -3.40
N LEU A 18 2.67 -11.72 -2.09
CA LEU A 18 2.09 -12.95 -1.55
C LEU A 18 0.61 -13.08 -1.89
N ASN A 19 -0.17 -12.00 -1.75
CA ASN A 19 -1.59 -12.02 -2.12
C ASN A 19 -1.78 -12.29 -3.61
N PHE A 20 -0.93 -11.71 -4.47
CA PHE A 20 -0.97 -11.97 -5.91
C PHE A 20 -0.71 -13.45 -6.21
N PHE A 21 0.33 -14.05 -5.63
CA PHE A 21 0.64 -15.47 -5.86
C PHE A 21 -0.40 -16.43 -5.24
N GLN A 22 -0.97 -16.10 -4.08
CA GLN A 22 -1.94 -16.96 -3.41
C GLN A 22 -3.33 -16.92 -4.04
N GLN A 23 -3.79 -15.73 -4.45
CA GLN A 23 -5.16 -15.52 -4.93
C GLN A 23 -5.25 -15.36 -6.44
N GLY A 24 -4.12 -15.14 -7.13
CA GLY A 24 -4.08 -14.88 -8.58
C GLY A 24 -4.77 -13.58 -8.99
N LYS A 25 -5.10 -12.69 -8.04
CA LYS A 25 -5.84 -11.46 -8.30
C LYS A 25 -4.94 -10.25 -8.18
N VAL A 26 -4.87 -9.47 -9.25
CA VAL A 26 -4.35 -8.10 -9.20
C VAL A 26 -5.38 -7.25 -8.46
N PRO A 27 -5.00 -6.39 -7.50
CA PRO A 27 -5.95 -5.55 -6.81
C PRO A 27 -6.72 -4.68 -7.81
N GLU A 28 -8.05 -4.74 -7.70
CA GLU A 28 -8.96 -4.02 -8.59
C GLU A 28 -8.83 -2.50 -8.40
N LYS A 29 -9.17 -1.76 -9.47
CA LYS A 29 -9.18 -0.30 -9.41
C LYS A 29 -10.24 0.15 -8.40
N LYS A 30 -9.79 0.82 -7.35
CA LYS A 30 -10.66 1.41 -6.32
C LYS A 30 -11.66 2.38 -6.96
N SER A 31 -12.92 2.24 -6.55
CA SER A 31 -14.01 3.14 -6.89
C SER A 31 -13.78 4.54 -6.32
N TRP A 32 -14.47 5.55 -6.86
CA TRP A 32 -14.36 6.94 -6.40
C TRP A 32 -14.77 7.11 -4.92
N THR A 33 -15.76 6.36 -4.47
CA THR A 33 -16.22 6.36 -3.08
C THR A 33 -15.15 5.83 -2.13
N GLU A 34 -14.47 4.74 -2.50
CA GLU A 34 -13.35 4.19 -1.72
C GLU A 34 -12.16 5.15 -1.68
N LYS A 35 -11.89 5.87 -2.77
CA LYS A 35 -10.83 6.90 -2.80
C LYS A 35 -11.15 8.05 -1.86
N LEU A 36 -12.40 8.52 -1.84
CA LEU A 36 -12.87 9.56 -0.91
C LEU A 36 -12.76 9.11 0.55
N LEU A 37 -13.18 7.87 0.84
CA LEU A 37 -13.07 7.31 2.18
C LEU A 37 -11.61 7.22 2.64
N GLN A 38 -10.71 6.74 1.78
CA GLN A 38 -9.27 6.66 2.10
C GLN A 38 -8.66 8.04 2.31
N TYR A 39 -9.06 9.03 1.52
CA TYR A 39 -8.62 10.41 1.69
C TYR A 39 -9.06 10.96 3.06
N TYR A 40 -10.33 10.77 3.42
CA TYR A 40 -10.86 11.19 4.71
C TYR A 40 -10.14 10.52 5.89
N GLN A 41 -9.95 9.20 5.83
CA GLN A 41 -9.20 8.45 6.84
C GLN A 41 -7.76 8.98 6.97
N LYS A 42 -7.09 9.26 5.85
CA LYS A 42 -5.74 9.82 5.84
C LYS A 42 -5.67 11.22 6.47
N CYS A 43 -6.71 12.04 6.32
CA CYS A 43 -6.81 13.35 6.96
C CYS A 43 -6.96 13.24 8.49
N GLN A 44 -7.61 12.18 8.99
CA GLN A 44 -7.78 11.95 10.43
C GLN A 44 -6.59 11.25 11.10
N MET A 45 -5.68 10.65 10.33
CA MET A 45 -4.51 9.99 10.88
C MET A 45 -3.52 10.97 11.51
N ASP A 46 -2.98 10.59 12.66
CA ASP A 46 -1.82 11.28 13.24
C ASP A 46 -0.63 11.26 12.26
N SER A 47 0.16 12.31 12.30
CA SER A 47 1.32 12.56 11.45
C SER A 47 2.28 11.37 11.34
N LYS A 48 2.55 10.67 12.46
CA LYS A 48 3.44 9.50 12.49
C LYS A 48 2.82 8.30 11.79
N ILE A 49 1.55 8.02 12.09
CA ILE A 49 0.79 6.92 11.47
C ILE A 49 0.66 7.17 9.97
N ARG A 50 0.39 8.41 9.57
CA ARG A 50 0.29 8.81 8.17
C ARG A 50 1.58 8.55 7.40
N ARG A 51 2.76 8.79 8.00
CA ARG A 51 4.05 8.48 7.38
C ARG A 51 4.24 6.99 7.15
N LEU A 52 3.90 6.15 8.13
CA LEU A 52 3.96 4.69 7.99
C LEU A 52 2.98 4.18 6.95
N HIS A 53 1.74 4.69 6.97
CA HIS A 53 0.73 4.34 5.97
C HIS A 53 1.18 4.67 4.55
N LEU A 54 1.80 5.84 4.34
CA LEU A 54 2.39 6.22 3.06
C LEU A 54 3.55 5.32 2.65
N ALA A 55 4.43 4.95 3.60
CA ALA A 55 5.53 4.03 3.33
C ALA A 55 5.01 2.65 2.91
N PHE A 56 3.99 2.13 3.59
CA PHE A 56 3.32 0.89 3.23
C PHE A 56 2.71 0.96 1.82
N GLN A 57 1.94 2.02 1.51
CA GLN A 57 1.35 2.20 0.18
C GLN A 57 2.41 2.29 -0.93
N LYS A 58 3.55 2.93 -0.65
CA LYS A 58 4.68 2.95 -1.59
C LYS A 58 5.22 1.55 -1.89
N GLY A 59 5.25 0.67 -0.88
CA GLY A 59 5.61 -0.74 -1.06
C GLY A 59 4.63 -1.50 -1.96
N VAL A 60 3.33 -1.29 -1.72
CA VAL A 60 2.25 -1.86 -2.57
C VAL A 60 2.38 -1.39 -4.01
N GLU A 61 2.57 -0.10 -4.25
CA GLU A 61 2.74 0.46 -5.60
C GLU A 61 3.96 -0.12 -6.33
N LEU A 62 5.08 -0.34 -5.63
CA LEU A 62 6.26 -0.97 -6.21
C LEU A 62 5.97 -2.41 -6.63
N ALA A 63 5.35 -3.20 -5.75
CA ALA A 63 4.96 -4.57 -6.07
C ALA A 63 4.02 -4.61 -7.29
N LEU A 64 3.04 -3.72 -7.34
CA LEU A 64 2.10 -3.67 -8.47
C LEU A 64 2.76 -3.27 -9.78
N LYS A 65 3.73 -2.36 -9.76
CA LYS A 65 4.50 -2.02 -10.95
C LYS A 65 5.27 -3.21 -11.49
N GLU A 66 5.90 -4.00 -10.62
CA GLU A 66 6.63 -5.21 -11.03
C GLU A 66 5.68 -6.29 -11.57
N LEU A 67 4.54 -6.51 -10.91
CA LEU A 67 3.55 -7.50 -11.31
C LEU A 67 2.81 -7.17 -12.61
N ILE A 68 2.58 -5.88 -12.90
CA ILE A 68 1.88 -5.42 -14.13
C ILE A 68 2.85 -5.25 -15.31
N ALA A 69 4.14 -5.04 -15.04
CA ALA A 69 5.16 -4.89 -16.08
C ALA A 69 5.71 -6.23 -16.62
N GLN A 70 5.40 -7.36 -15.96
CA GLN A 70 5.64 -8.71 -16.46
C GLN A 70 4.58 -9.12 -17.50
#